data_AF-A0AAW7YWT4-F1
#
_entry.id   AF-A0AAW7YWT4-F1
#
_cell.length_a   1.000
_cell.length_b   1.000
_cell.length_c   1.000
_cell.angle_alpha   90.00
_cell.angle_beta   90.00
_cell.angle_gamma   90.00
#
_symmetry.space_group_name_H-M   'P 1'
#
loop_
_entity.id
_entity.type
_entity.pdbx_description
1 polymer ?
#
loop_
_entity_poly.entity_id
_entity_poly.type
_entity_poly.pdbx_seq_one_letter_code
_entity_poly.pdbx_strand_id
1 'polypeptide(L)' 'MRPVNRARLFAPSGKSGFQDKQIMTRFERDPWGVVGGAPVSLFDTDLGRIGILICYDSEFPLLGRGLMAADVLL' A
#
# COMPACT_ATOMS: atom_id res chain seq x y z
N MET A 1 -10.94 -14.62 -10.44
CA MET A 1 -10.03 -13.51 -10.02
C MET A 1 -9.99 -13.51 -8.51
N ARG A 2 -8.82 -13.46 -7.85
CA ARG A 2 -8.73 -13.44 -6.38
C ARG A 2 -8.83 -12.00 -5.86
N PRO A 3 -9.47 -11.76 -4.69
CA PRO A 3 -9.60 -10.40 -4.14
C PRO A 3 -8.26 -9.83 -3.67
N VAL A 4 -8.17 -8.50 -3.61
CA VAL A 4 -7.03 -7.74 -3.07
C VAL A 4 -7.52 -6.76 -2.01
N ASN A 5 -6.70 -6.50 -1.00
CA ASN A 5 -6.91 -5.42 -0.04
C ASN A 5 -6.27 -4.14 -0.59
N ARG A 6 -7.07 -3.08 -0.80
CA ARG A 6 -6.67 -1.87 -1.53
C ARG A 6 -6.95 -0.61 -0.73
N ALA A 7 -5.92 0.20 -0.51
CA ALA A 7 -6.05 1.59 -0.10
C ALA A 7 -6.12 2.49 -1.34
N ARG A 8 -7.10 3.39 -1.42
CA ARG A 8 -7.19 4.42 -2.46
C ARG A 8 -6.72 5.77 -1.91
N LEU A 9 -5.89 6.45 -2.68
CA LEU A 9 -5.45 7.81 -2.40
C LEU A 9 -6.13 8.78 -3.38
N PHE A 10 -6.73 9.84 -2.84
CA PHE A 10 -7.27 10.95 -3.61
C PHE A 10 -6.52 12.22 -3.21
N ALA A 11 -5.78 12.80 -4.14
CA ALA A 11 -4.99 14.00 -3.89
C ALA A 11 -5.84 15.27 -4.13
N PRO A 12 -5.51 16.40 -3.46
CA PRO A 12 -6.21 17.68 -3.69
C PRO A 12 -6.22 18.15 -5.15
N SER A 13 -5.21 17.80 -5.95
CA SER A 13 -5.17 18.07 -7.40
C SER A 13 -6.18 17.27 -8.23
N GLY A 14 -6.98 16.39 -7.62
CA GLY A 14 -7.90 15.49 -8.32
C GLY A 14 -7.24 14.22 -8.88
N LYS A 15 -5.91 14.09 -8.75
CA LYS A 15 -5.21 12.82 -9.04
C LYS A 15 -5.65 11.74 -8.06
N SER A 16 -5.73 10.51 -8.53
CA SER A 16 -5.98 9.36 -7.66
C SER A 16 -5.03 8.21 -7.98
N GLY A 17 -4.75 7.42 -6.95
CA GLY A 17 -3.90 6.23 -7.02
C GLY A 17 -4.41 5.18 -6.05
N PHE A 18 -3.74 4.03 -6.03
CA PHE A 18 -4.02 3.01 -5.04
C PHE A 18 -2.76 2.22 -4.71
N GLN A 19 -2.71 1.71 -3.49
CA GLN A 19 -1.74 0.70 -3.07
C GLN A 19 -2.50 -0.55 -2.67
N ASP A 20 -2.08 -1.69 -3.22
CA ASP A 20 -2.56 -2.99 -2.77
C ASP A 20 -1.65 -3.52 -1.67
N LYS A 21 -2.23 -4.18 -0.67
CA LYS A 21 -1.51 -4.80 0.43
C LYS A 21 -0.53 -5.84 -0.11
N GLN A 22 0.65 -5.95 0.47
CA GLN A 22 1.69 -6.88 0.00
C GLN A 22 1.59 -8.23 0.70
N ILE A 23 1.53 -8.22 2.03
CA ILE A 23 1.60 -9.43 2.84
C ILE A 23 0.28 -9.70 3.53
N MET A 24 -0.39 -10.75 3.10
CA MET A 24 -1.65 -11.17 3.74
C MET A 24 -1.37 -11.80 5.10
N THR A 25 -2.18 -11.40 6.08
CA THR A 25 -2.32 -12.16 7.33
C THR A 25 -2.86 -13.56 7.04
N ARG A 26 -2.79 -14.46 8.03
CA ARG A 26 -3.30 -15.84 7.87
C ARG A 26 -4.77 -15.85 7.42
N PHE A 27 -5.63 -15.06 8.06
CA PHE A 27 -7.07 -15.01 7.75
C PHE A 27 -7.39 -14.42 6.37
N GLU A 28 -6.66 -13.38 5.96
CA GLU A 28 -6.81 -12.80 4.61
C GLU A 28 -6.42 -13.81 3.53
N ARG A 29 -5.37 -14.60 3.76
CA ARG A 29 -4.96 -15.66 2.83
C ARG A 29 -5.95 -16.81 2.81
N ASP A 30 -6.39 -17.26 3.98
CA ASP A 30 -7.28 -18.40 4.18
C ASP A 30 -8.17 -18.16 5.42
N PRO A 31 -9.51 -18.13 5.30
CA PRO A 31 -10.30 -18.65 4.17
C PRO A 31 -10.65 -17.62 3.09
N TRP A 32 -10.26 -16.35 3.22
CA TRP A 32 -10.76 -15.29 2.34
C TRP A 32 -10.16 -15.31 0.93
N GLY A 33 -9.00 -15.95 0.74
CA GLY A 33 -8.35 -16.08 -0.56
C GLY A 33 -7.83 -14.76 -1.12
N VAL A 34 -7.59 -13.75 -0.26
CA VAL A 34 -7.00 -12.46 -0.64
C VAL A 34 -5.55 -12.68 -1.05
N VAL A 35 -5.11 -11.95 -2.07
CA VAL A 35 -3.74 -11.98 -2.57
C VAL A 35 -3.08 -10.61 -2.49
N GLY A 36 -1.74 -10.62 -2.43
CA GLY A 36 -0.95 -9.40 -2.55
C GLY A 36 -1.03 -8.81 -3.95
N GLY A 37 -0.91 -7.49 -4.04
CA GLY A 37 -0.89 -6.78 -5.32
C GLY A 37 0.51 -6.45 -5.83
N ALA A 38 0.60 -5.42 -6.67
CA ALA A 38 1.85 -4.93 -7.22
C ALA A 38 2.76 -4.32 -6.12
N PRO A 39 4.09 -4.27 -6.31
CA PRO A 39 5.03 -3.71 -5.34
C PRO A 39 4.62 -2.34 -4.79
N VAL A 40 5.14 -2.00 -3.60
CA VAL A 40 4.92 -0.68 -2.98
C VAL A 40 5.36 0.46 -3.90
N SER A 41 4.58 1.52 -3.92
CA SER A 41 4.76 2.66 -4.82
C SER A 41 4.69 3.99 -4.06
N LEU A 42 5.33 5.01 -4.64
CA LEU A 42 5.31 6.37 -4.13
C LEU A 42 4.34 7.21 -4.97
N PHE A 43 3.58 8.06 -4.32
CA PHE A 43 2.62 8.96 -4.95
C PHE A 43 3.13 10.39 -4.81
N ASP A 44 3.52 11.01 -5.92
CA ASP A 44 3.86 12.44 -5.93
C ASP A 44 2.57 13.27 -5.87
N THR A 45 2.40 14.03 -4.78
CA THR A 45 1.26 14.91 -4.54
C THR A 45 1.72 16.33 -4.22
N ASP A 46 0.79 17.29 -4.24
CA ASP A 46 1.09 18.67 -3.85
C ASP A 46 1.42 18.83 -2.36
N LEU A 47 1.16 17.79 -1.56
CA LEU A 47 1.49 17.72 -0.13
C LEU A 47 2.83 17.02 0.14
N GLY A 48 3.56 16.63 -0.91
CA GLY A 48 4.77 15.82 -0.84
C GLY A 48 4.57 14.42 -1.40
N ARG A 49 5.64 13.63 -1.34
CA ARG A 49 5.66 12.24 -1.79
C ARG A 49 5.13 11.33 -0.69
N ILE A 50 4.07 10.61 -0.99
CA ILE A 50 3.37 9.74 -0.04
C ILE A 50 3.68 8.28 -0.34
N GLY A 51 4.02 7.50 0.69
CA GLY A 51 4.05 6.03 0.65
C GLY A 51 2.90 5.46 1.48
N ILE A 52 2.44 4.24 1.16
CA ILE A 52 1.34 3.58 1.89
C ILE A 52 1.74 2.14 2.25
N LEU A 53 1.60 1.76 3.52
CA LEU A 53 1.68 0.37 4.00
C LEU A 53 0.36 -0.03 4.66
N ILE A 54 -0.20 -1.17 4.28
CA ILE A 54 -1.51 -1.58 4.80
C ILE A 54 -1.35 -2.52 5.99
N CYS A 55 -1.58 -1.99 7.19
CA CYS A 55 -1.65 -2.77 8.43
C CYS A 55 -0.43 -3.69 8.58
N TYR A 56 -0.59 -4.99 8.35
CA TYR A 56 0.46 -5.99 8.53
C TYR A 56 1.73 -5.74 7.69
N ASP A 57 1.64 -4.98 6.60
CA ASP A 57 2.82 -4.57 5.82
C ASP A 57 3.85 -3.79 6.67
N SER A 58 3.43 -3.11 7.75
CA SER A 58 4.35 -2.36 8.65
C SER A 58 5.33 -3.26 9.41
N GLU A 59 5.01 -4.55 9.55
CA GLU A 59 5.87 -5.53 10.22
C GLU A 59 7.02 -6.04 9.32
N PHE A 60 7.09 -5.58 8.07
CA PHE A 60 8.07 -6.02 7.07
C PHE A 60 9.01 -4.87 6.68
N PRO A 61 10.19 -4.74 7.33
CA PRO A 61 11.07 -3.59 7.16
C PRO A 61 11.52 -3.30 5.72
N LEU A 62 11.58 -4.33 4.87
CA LEU A 62 11.95 -4.16 3.46
C LEU A 62 10.88 -3.41 2.65
N LEU A 63 9.61 -3.50 3.03
CA LEU A 63 8.55 -2.71 2.41
C LEU A 63 8.70 -1.24 2.78
N GLY A 64 8.94 -0.95 4.08
CA GLY A 64 9.26 0.40 4.54
C GLY A 64 10.51 0.97 3.87
N ARG A 65 11.57 0.15 3.73
CA ARG A 65 12.79 0.55 3.02
C ARG A 65 12.53 0.87 1.54
N GLY A 66 11.62 0.14 0.89
CA GLY A 66 11.21 0.43 -0.49
C GLY A 66 10.55 1.81 -0.65
N LEU A 67 9.98 2.34 0.44
CA LEU A 67 9.32 3.66 0.49
C LEU A 67 10.20 4.73 1.16
N MET A 68 11.51 4.52 1.30
CA MET A 68 12.41 5.43 2.04
C MET A 68 12.44 6.88 1.52
N ALA A 69 12.02 7.12 0.28
CA ALA A 69 11.96 8.45 -0.32
C ALA A 69 10.60 9.15 -0.10
N ALA A 70 9.68 8.55 0.66
CA ALA A 70 8.44 9.21 1.07
C ALA A 70 8.71 10.32 2.08
N ASP A 71 8.08 11.47 1.87
CA ASP A 71 8.02 12.54 2.86
C ASP A 71 7.04 12.18 3.98
N VAL A 72 5.97 11.43 3.63
CA VAL A 72 4.95 10.94 4.56
C VAL A 72 4.65 9.47 4.27
N LEU A 73 4.69 8.65 5.32
CA LEU A 73 4.25 7.26 5.27
C LEU A 73 2.88 7.12 5.93
N LEU A 74 1.92 6.55 5.19
CA LEU A 74 0.56 6.26 5.65
C LEU A 74 0.37 4.76 5.92
#